data_AF-A0A529LA75-F1
#
_entry.id   AF-A0A529LA75-F1
#
_cell.length_a   1.000
_cell.length_b   1.000
_cell.length_c   1.000
_cell.angle_alpha   90.00
_cell.angle_beta   90.00
_cell.angle_gamma   90.00
#
_symmetry.space_group_name_H-M   'P 1'
#
loop_
_entity.id
_entity.type
_entity.pdbx_description
1 polymer ?
#
loop_
_entity_poly.entity_id
_entity_poly.type
_entity_poly.pdbx_seq_one_letter_code
_entity_poly.pdbx_strand_id
1 'polypeptide(L)'
;EPHQCEITLRPSCNVSRCINAGAGHRLTLQRGLDNIGEVTADIVILATGYEKPLPGFLEPIADRLEQIGNELAIGEDFSVYWDGPRDRRLFVQNACLGQRGLADPNFGLLAWRARRILDSLLRRAPCANPEHLGFINRPLTECWPDLGVEQMGSGI
;
A
#
# COMPACT_ATOMS: atom_id res chain seq x y z
N GLU A 1 -25.91 -12.10 -36.74
CA GLU A 1 -26.39 -11.80 -35.37
C GLU A 1 -25.25 -11.86 -34.35
N PRO A 2 -24.72 -10.73 -33.87
CA PRO A 2 -23.81 -10.74 -32.73
C PRO A 2 -24.59 -11.21 -31.49
N HIS A 3 -24.07 -12.21 -30.78
CA HIS A 3 -24.66 -12.68 -29.53
C HIS A 3 -24.73 -11.53 -28.51
N GLN A 4 -25.95 -11.17 -28.12
CA GLN A 4 -26.19 -10.10 -27.17
C GLN A 4 -25.68 -10.55 -25.78
N CYS A 5 -24.66 -9.86 -25.26
CA CYS A 5 -24.14 -10.10 -23.92
C CYS A 5 -24.80 -9.13 -22.95
N GLU A 6 -25.51 -9.65 -21.95
CA GLU A 6 -26.09 -8.83 -20.89
C GLU A 6 -25.04 -8.59 -19.79
N ILE A 7 -24.68 -7.33 -19.56
CA ILE A 7 -23.68 -6.93 -18.58
C ILE A 7 -24.30 -5.92 -17.62
N THR A 8 -24.22 -6.20 -16.32
CA THR A 8 -24.68 -5.28 -15.26
C THR A 8 -23.52 -4.89 -14.36
N LEU A 9 -23.37 -3.59 -14.08
CA LEU A 9 -22.41 -3.04 -13.12
C LEU A 9 -23.16 -2.47 -11.92
N ARG A 10 -22.69 -2.79 -10.70
CA ARG A 10 -23.28 -2.32 -9.44
C ARG A 10 -22.22 -1.62 -8.59
N PRO A 11 -21.98 -0.31 -8.80
CA PRO A 11 -20.98 0.43 -8.03
C PRO A 11 -21.48 0.75 -6.62
N SER A 12 -20.53 1.04 -5.72
CA SER A 12 -20.80 1.47 -4.34
C SER A 12 -21.67 0.47 -3.56
N CYS A 13 -21.46 -0.82 -3.78
CA CYS A 13 -22.04 -1.89 -2.97
C CYS A 13 -20.95 -2.83 -2.46
N ASN A 14 -21.20 -3.41 -1.30
CA ASN A 14 -20.43 -4.51 -0.74
C ASN A 14 -21.27 -5.80 -0.82
N VAL A 15 -20.62 -6.94 -1.00
CA VAL A 15 -21.25 -8.23 -0.79
C VAL A 15 -21.09 -8.59 0.69
N SER A 16 -22.19 -8.57 1.45
CA SER A 16 -22.16 -8.85 2.89
C SER A 16 -22.33 -10.34 3.21
N ARG A 17 -22.93 -11.09 2.28
CA ARG A 17 -23.16 -12.52 2.42
C ARG A 17 -23.14 -13.20 1.05
N CYS A 18 -22.54 -14.38 0.97
CA CYS A 18 -22.64 -15.28 -0.16
C CYS A 18 -23.00 -16.67 0.36
N ILE A 19 -24.14 -17.22 -0.08
CA ILE A 19 -24.59 -18.57 0.29
C ILE A 19 -24.70 -19.45 -0.94
N ASN A 20 -24.29 -20.71 -0.80
CA ASN A 20 -24.57 -21.72 -1.81
C ASN A 20 -26.06 -22.08 -1.72
N ALA A 21 -26.78 -21.92 -2.83
CA ALA A 21 -28.21 -22.16 -2.96
C ALA A 21 -28.54 -23.46 -3.72
N GLY A 22 -27.57 -24.36 -3.89
CA GLY A 22 -27.70 -25.63 -4.60
C GLY A 22 -27.41 -25.49 -6.10
N ALA A 23 -28.21 -24.70 -6.82
CA ALA A 23 -28.04 -24.46 -8.26
C ALA A 23 -27.04 -23.33 -8.58
N GLY A 24 -26.50 -22.66 -7.57
CA GLY A 24 -25.59 -21.53 -7.72
C GLY A 24 -25.38 -20.80 -6.39
N HIS A 25 -25.01 -19.54 -6.47
CA HIS A 25 -24.77 -18.67 -5.32
C HIS A 25 -25.80 -17.55 -5.26
N ARG A 26 -26.22 -17.22 -4.03
CA ARG A 26 -27.02 -16.03 -3.74
C ARG A 26 -26.18 -15.07 -2.92
N LEU A 27 -26.02 -13.85 -3.44
CA LEU A 27 -25.21 -12.80 -2.84
C LEU A 27 -26.12 -11.68 -2.35
N THR A 28 -25.99 -11.32 -1.07
CA THR A 28 -26.67 -10.17 -0.49
C THR A 28 -25.80 -8.93 -0.68
N LEU A 29 -26.38 -7.89 -1.28
CA LEU A 29 -25.72 -6.62 -1.54
C LEU A 29 -26.10 -5.61 -0.46
N GLN A 30 -25.10 -4.88 0.03
CA GLN A 30 -25.24 -3.86 1.05
C GLN A 30 -24.65 -2.54 0.59
N ARG A 31 -25.25 -1.42 1.00
CA ARG A 31 -24.72 -0.06 0.83
C ARG A 31 -24.75 0.63 2.18
N GLY A 32 -23.58 0.93 2.74
CA GLY A 32 -23.51 1.38 4.14
C GLY A 32 -24.06 0.28 5.07
N LEU A 33 -25.08 0.62 5.85
CA LEU A 33 -25.77 -0.33 6.74
C LEU A 33 -27.00 -1.00 6.08
N ASP A 34 -27.45 -0.49 4.93
CA ASP A 34 -28.71 -0.91 4.32
C ASP A 34 -28.53 -2.08 3.35
N ASN A 35 -29.40 -3.08 3.46
CA ASN A 35 -29.51 -4.15 2.48
C ASN A 35 -30.23 -3.62 1.24
N ILE A 36 -29.57 -3.64 0.09
CA ILE A 36 -30.09 -3.04 -1.16
C ILE A 36 -30.59 -4.07 -2.16
N GLY A 37 -30.45 -5.36 -1.85
CA GLY A 37 -31.04 -6.44 -2.62
C GLY A 37 -30.16 -7.69 -2.67
N GLU A 38 -30.57 -8.62 -3.52
CA GLU A 38 -29.88 -9.88 -3.73
C GLU A 38 -29.63 -10.10 -5.22
N VAL A 39 -28.55 -10.80 -5.53
CA VAL A 39 -28.26 -11.28 -6.88
C VAL A 39 -27.95 -12.77 -6.82
N THR A 40 -28.27 -13.48 -7.90
CA THR A 40 -27.92 -14.90 -8.05
C THR A 40 -26.91 -15.06 -9.18
N ALA A 41 -25.97 -15.98 -9.01
CA ALA A 41 -24.93 -16.27 -9.98
C ALA A 41 -24.50 -17.73 -9.86
N ASP A 42 -24.30 -18.42 -10.98
CA ASP A 42 -23.80 -19.79 -10.96
C ASP A 42 -22.33 -19.86 -10.54
N ILE A 43 -21.55 -18.83 -10.91
CA ILE A 43 -20.12 -18.71 -10.63
C ILE A 43 -19.84 -17.35 -10.00
N VAL A 44 -19.05 -17.35 -8.92
CA VAL A 44 -18.58 -16.13 -8.25
C VAL A 44 -17.06 -16.08 -8.32
N ILE A 45 -16.51 -14.99 -8.87
CA ILE A 45 -15.07 -14.73 -8.93
C ILE A 45 -14.71 -13.67 -7.88
N LEU A 46 -13.91 -14.07 -6.89
CA LEU A 46 -13.43 -13.16 -5.84
C LEU A 46 -12.14 -12.46 -6.28
N ALA A 47 -12.30 -11.31 -6.93
CA ALA A 47 -11.18 -10.44 -7.33
C ALA A 47 -10.87 -9.36 -6.27
N THR A 48 -10.79 -9.74 -4.99
CA THR A 48 -10.68 -8.82 -3.83
C THR A 48 -9.25 -8.36 -3.52
N GLY A 49 -8.26 -8.74 -4.33
CA GLY A 49 -6.85 -8.42 -4.09
C GLY A 49 -6.14 -9.43 -3.17
N TYR A 50 -5.05 -8.98 -2.52
CA TYR A 50 -4.19 -9.82 -1.69
C TYR A 50 -3.95 -9.19 -0.31
N GLU A 51 -3.86 -10.04 0.71
CA GLU A 51 -3.31 -9.67 2.01
C GLU A 51 -1.80 -9.94 2.05
N LYS A 52 -1.09 -9.19 2.90
CA LYS A 52 0.37 -9.29 3.08
C LYS A 52 0.71 -9.62 4.53
N PRO A 53 0.33 -10.82 5.02
CA PRO A 53 0.62 -11.20 6.39
C PRO A 53 2.13 -11.41 6.60
N LEU A 54 2.57 -11.27 7.84
CA LEU A 54 3.93 -11.65 8.21
C LEU A 54 4.10 -13.17 8.02
N PRO A 55 5.16 -13.64 7.32
CA PRO A 55 5.37 -15.07 7.14
C PRO A 55 5.54 -15.81 8.47
N GLY A 56 4.87 -16.96 8.62
CA GLY A 56 4.90 -17.75 9.86
C GLY A 56 6.30 -18.19 10.32
N PHE A 57 7.28 -18.28 9.43
CA PHE A 57 8.67 -18.59 9.82
C PHE A 57 9.32 -17.49 10.68
N LEU A 58 8.73 -16.29 10.75
CA LEU A 58 9.18 -15.20 11.63
C LEU A 58 8.59 -15.28 13.03
N GLU A 59 7.61 -16.16 13.27
CA GLU A 59 6.98 -16.36 14.58
C GLU A 59 8.00 -16.57 15.72
N PRO A 60 9.10 -17.36 15.55
CA PRO A 60 10.07 -17.57 16.62
C PRO A 60 10.87 -16.32 17.04
N ILE A 61 10.81 -15.24 16.27
CA ILE A 61 11.48 -13.97 16.58
C ILE A 61 10.49 -12.79 16.64
N ALA A 62 9.18 -13.06 16.64
CA ALA A 62 8.15 -12.04 16.51
C ALA A 62 8.19 -11.02 17.68
N ASP A 63 8.55 -11.46 18.88
CA ASP A 63 8.75 -10.64 20.07
C ASP A 63 9.89 -9.63 19.95
N ARG A 64 10.81 -9.85 19.01
CA ARG A 64 11.97 -9.01 18.74
C ARG A 64 11.73 -8.04 17.59
N LEU A 65 10.63 -8.17 16.86
CA LEU A 65 10.30 -7.34 15.69
C LEU A 65 9.46 -6.14 16.11
N GLU A 66 9.90 -4.92 15.80
CA GLU A 66 9.07 -3.73 16.01
C GLU A 66 7.97 -3.65 14.95
N GLN A 67 6.76 -3.28 15.38
CA GLN A 67 5.58 -3.18 14.51
C GLN A 67 4.92 -1.80 14.60
N ILE A 68 4.41 -1.31 13.48
CA ILE A 68 3.56 -0.13 13.38
C ILE A 68 2.24 -0.59 12.76
N GLY A 69 1.19 -0.68 13.58
CA GLY A 69 -0.08 -1.29 13.17
C GLY A 69 0.13 -2.77 12.81
N ASN A 70 -0.18 -3.13 11.55
CA ASN A 70 -0.03 -4.50 11.03
C ASN A 70 1.24 -4.69 10.19
N GLU A 71 2.15 -3.70 10.17
CA GLU A 71 3.39 -3.74 9.37
C GLU A 71 4.62 -3.75 10.28
N LEU A 72 5.72 -4.34 9.80
CA LEU A 72 7.02 -4.20 10.44
C LEU A 72 7.50 -2.76 10.34
N ALA A 73 8.00 -2.20 11.44
CA ALA A 73 8.59 -0.87 11.46
C ALA A 73 9.87 -0.88 10.61
N ILE A 74 10.00 0.06 9.65
CA ILE A 74 11.16 0.10 8.75
C ILE A 74 11.85 1.46 8.65
N GLY A 75 13.18 1.43 8.55
CA GLY A 75 14.02 2.57 8.22
C GLY A 75 13.97 2.96 6.73
N GLU A 76 14.54 4.12 6.39
CA GLU A 76 14.55 4.64 5.02
C GLU A 76 15.27 3.73 4.01
N ASP A 77 16.11 2.83 4.48
CA ASP A 77 16.84 1.84 3.69
C ASP A 77 16.09 0.50 3.57
N PHE A 78 14.84 0.44 4.04
CA PHE A 78 13.99 -0.75 4.12
C PHE A 78 14.48 -1.82 5.10
N SER A 79 15.41 -1.47 6.00
CA SER A 79 15.76 -2.34 7.12
C SER A 79 14.64 -2.34 8.16
N VAL A 80 14.37 -3.51 8.73
CA VAL A 80 13.40 -3.68 9.81
C VAL A 80 14.06 -3.30 11.13
N TYR A 81 13.36 -2.51 11.95
CA TYR A 81 13.74 -2.30 13.34
C TYR A 81 13.42 -3.55 14.15
N TRP A 82 14.45 -4.18 14.70
CA TRP A 82 14.32 -5.39 15.49
C TRP A 82 15.47 -5.53 16.49
N ASP A 83 15.20 -6.15 17.64
CA ASP A 83 16.20 -6.44 18.67
C ASP A 83 17.02 -7.67 18.28
N GLY A 84 17.80 -7.59 17.20
CA GLY A 84 18.63 -8.67 16.67
C GLY A 84 20.14 -8.48 16.89
N PRO A 85 20.97 -9.49 16.57
CA PRO A 85 22.43 -9.31 16.49
C PRO A 85 22.79 -8.16 15.54
N ARG A 86 23.74 -7.30 15.93
CA ARG A 86 24.11 -6.07 15.18
C ARG A 86 24.63 -6.33 13.76
N ASP A 87 25.11 -7.54 13.50
CA ASP A 87 25.62 -8.00 12.20
C ASP A 87 24.52 -8.62 11.31
N ARG A 88 23.30 -8.79 11.83
CA ARG A 88 22.15 -9.37 11.11
C ARG A 88 21.06 -8.33 10.92
N ARG A 89 20.80 -7.98 9.66
CA ARG A 89 19.72 -7.08 9.29
C ARG A 89 18.65 -7.82 8.53
N LEU A 90 17.41 -7.47 8.81
CA LEU A 90 16.25 -7.93 8.07
C LEU A 90 15.81 -6.80 7.13
N PHE A 91 15.48 -7.16 5.90
CA PHE A 91 14.94 -6.23 4.92
C PHE A 91 13.63 -6.79 4.40
N VAL A 92 12.68 -5.90 4.15
CA VAL A 92 11.37 -6.26 3.60
C VAL A 92 11.12 -5.50 2.31
N GLN A 93 10.39 -6.14 1.40
CA GLN A 93 9.98 -5.53 0.14
C GLN A 93 8.50 -5.77 -0.07
N ASN A 94 7.79 -4.74 -0.55
CA ASN A 94 6.36 -4.84 -0.84
C ASN A 94 5.51 -5.21 0.40
N ALA A 95 5.96 -4.83 1.60
CA ALA A 95 5.34 -5.16 2.89
C ALA A 95 5.11 -3.94 3.80
N CYS A 96 5.27 -2.73 3.26
CA CYS A 96 5.27 -1.48 4.03
C CYS A 96 4.43 -0.40 3.32
N LEU A 97 3.23 -0.76 2.87
CA LEU A 97 2.33 0.14 2.13
C LEU A 97 1.89 1.32 3.00
N GLY A 98 1.62 1.10 4.28
CA GLY A 98 1.28 2.14 5.25
C GLY A 98 2.41 3.13 5.46
N GLN A 99 3.67 2.66 5.45
CA GLN A 99 4.85 3.50 5.70
C GLN A 99 5.49 4.13 4.46
N ARG A 100 5.27 3.59 3.26
CA ARG A 100 5.90 4.05 1.99
C ARG A 100 4.88 4.42 0.91
N GLY A 101 3.59 4.22 1.18
CA GLY A 101 2.52 4.51 0.24
C GLY A 101 2.62 3.70 -1.05
N LEU A 102 2.04 4.23 -2.12
CA LEU A 102 1.95 3.57 -3.43
C LEU A 102 3.33 3.25 -4.05
N ALA A 103 4.41 3.83 -3.54
CA ALA A 103 5.76 3.50 -3.97
C ALA A 103 6.17 2.07 -3.60
N ASP A 104 5.62 1.48 -2.53
CA ASP A 104 6.00 0.14 -2.07
C ASP A 104 5.61 -1.00 -3.03
N PRO A 105 4.35 -1.10 -3.50
CA PRO A 105 3.98 -2.12 -4.48
C PRO A 105 4.40 -1.81 -5.93
N ASN A 106 4.95 -0.63 -6.20
CA ASN A 106 5.27 -0.22 -7.57
C ASN A 106 6.49 -0.95 -8.13
N PHE A 107 6.27 -1.79 -9.16
CA PHE A 107 7.32 -2.52 -9.86
C PHE A 107 8.39 -1.62 -10.49
N GLY A 108 8.01 -0.45 -11.02
CA GLY A 108 8.95 0.51 -11.61
C GLY A 108 9.97 1.07 -10.61
N LEU A 109 9.70 0.93 -9.31
CA LEU A 109 10.57 1.40 -8.23
C LEU A 109 11.39 0.29 -7.57
N LEU A 110 11.31 -0.95 -8.08
CA LEU A 110 12.08 -2.08 -7.56
C LEU A 110 13.58 -1.85 -7.70
N ALA A 111 14.06 -1.36 -8.83
CA ALA A 111 15.49 -1.10 -9.04
C ALA A 111 16.03 -0.05 -8.05
N TRP A 112 15.26 1.00 -7.82
CA TRP A 112 15.58 2.04 -6.83
C TRP A 112 15.61 1.48 -5.41
N ARG A 113 14.61 0.68 -5.01
CA ARG A 113 14.56 0.03 -3.70
C ARG A 113 15.71 -0.96 -3.50
N ALA A 114 15.93 -1.83 -4.49
CA ALA A 114 17.02 -2.80 -4.48
C ALA A 114 18.37 -2.10 -4.34
N ARG A 115 18.56 -0.96 -5.00
CA ARG A 115 19.77 -0.15 -4.83
C ARG A 115 19.94 0.36 -3.40
N ARG A 116 18.88 0.89 -2.76
CA ARG A 116 18.94 1.34 -1.36
C ARG A 116 19.27 0.22 -0.39
N ILE A 117 18.63 -0.94 -0.56
CA ILE A 117 18.92 -2.14 0.24
C ILE A 117 20.37 -2.58 0.03
N LEU A 118 20.85 -2.59 -1.22
CA LEU A 118 22.22 -2.97 -1.55
C LEU A 118 23.25 -1.99 -0.95
N ASP A 119 23.02 -0.68 -1.04
CA ASP A 119 23.89 0.32 -0.44
C ASP A 119 23.93 0.16 1.08
N SER A 120 22.79 -0.10 1.72
CA SER A 120 22.73 -0.44 3.14
C SER A 120 23.52 -1.72 3.46
N LEU A 121 23.31 -2.81 2.71
CA LEU A 121 24.03 -4.07 2.86
C LEU A 121 25.55 -3.88 2.80
N LEU A 122 26.02 -3.10 1.83
CA LEU A 122 27.44 -2.81 1.60
C LEU A 122 27.99 -1.68 2.49
N ARG A 123 27.18 -1.10 3.38
CA ARG A 123 27.52 0.07 4.21
C ARG A 123 28.07 1.24 3.39
N ARG A 124 27.55 1.41 2.17
CA ARG A 124 27.87 2.55 1.32
C ARG A 124 26.97 3.71 1.70
N ALA A 125 27.51 4.93 1.68
CA ALA A 125 26.67 6.11 1.72
C ALA A 125 25.68 6.03 0.55
N PRO A 126 24.40 6.40 0.74
CA PRO A 126 23.45 6.48 -0.36
C PRO A 126 24.09 7.34 -1.45
N CYS A 127 24.27 6.78 -2.65
CA CYS A 127 24.70 7.58 -3.78
C CYS A 127 23.53 8.50 -4.15
N ALA A 128 23.54 9.72 -3.62
CA ALA A 128 22.69 10.77 -4.15
C ALA A 128 23.09 10.94 -5.61
N ASN A 129 22.14 10.77 -6.54
CA ASN A 129 22.37 11.26 -7.88
C ASN A 129 22.34 12.80 -7.77
N PRO A 130 23.47 13.51 -7.93
CA PRO A 130 23.50 14.96 -7.70
C PRO A 130 22.61 15.71 -8.72
N GLU A 131 22.37 15.08 -9.87
CA GLU A 131 21.64 15.61 -11.01
C GLU A 131 20.11 15.53 -10.84
N HIS A 132 19.60 14.68 -9.94
CA HIS A 132 18.16 14.46 -9.76
C HIS A 132 17.80 14.24 -8.30
N LEU A 133 17.06 15.21 -7.74
CA LEU A 133 16.27 15.01 -6.52
C LEU A 133 15.48 13.71 -6.67
N GLY A 134 15.69 12.77 -5.75
CA GLY A 134 15.07 11.45 -5.84
C GLY A 134 13.56 11.60 -5.94
N PHE A 135 12.96 11.02 -6.98
CA PHE A 135 11.53 11.10 -7.34
C PHE A 135 10.55 10.85 -6.17
N ILE A 136 11.00 10.20 -5.10
CA ILE A 136 10.18 9.78 -3.94
C ILE A 136 10.62 10.45 -2.63
N ASN A 137 11.76 11.17 -2.61
CA ASN A 137 12.18 11.90 -1.43
C ASN A 137 11.66 13.33 -1.53
N ARG A 138 10.52 13.60 -0.88
CA ARG A 138 10.10 14.98 -0.63
C ARG A 138 10.91 15.53 0.54
N PRO A 139 11.68 16.62 0.39
CA PRO A 139 12.30 17.28 1.54
C PRO A 139 11.20 17.83 2.46
N LEU A 140 11.41 17.74 3.78
CA LEU A 140 10.52 18.31 4.81
C LEU A 140 10.51 19.85 4.83
N THR A 141 11.22 20.49 3.90
CA THR A 141 11.42 21.94 3.81
C THR A 141 10.91 22.50 2.48
N GLU A 142 9.61 22.39 2.26
CA GLU A 142 8.88 23.38 1.46
C GLU A 142 7.72 23.90 2.32
N CYS A 143 8.05 24.74 3.31
CA CYS A 143 7.09 25.75 3.73
C CYS A 143 6.83 26.60 2.48
N TRP A 144 5.61 26.57 1.98
CA TRP A 144 5.17 27.56 1.00
C TRP A 144 5.49 28.93 1.61
N PRO A 145 6.23 29.82 0.93
CA PRO A 145 6.34 31.17 1.42
C PRO A 145 4.91 31.70 1.50
N ASP A 146 4.51 32.21 2.66
CA ASP A 146 3.31 33.01 2.79
C ASP A 146 3.36 34.01 1.64
N LEU A 147 2.43 33.87 0.69
CA LEU A 147 2.22 34.88 -0.34
C LEU A 147 1.84 36.13 0.44
N GLY A 148 2.84 37.01 0.60
CA GLY A 148 2.70 38.27 1.29
C GLY A 148 1.44 38.94 0.79
N VAL A 149 0.57 39.29 1.74
CA VAL A 149 -0.56 40.16 1.51
C VAL A 149 0.02 41.43 0.88
N GLU A 150 -0.07 41.55 -0.44
CA GLU A 150 0.17 42.80 -1.14
C GLU A 150 -0.81 43.81 -0.56
N GLN A 151 -0.26 44.76 0.21
CA GLN A 151 -0.97 45.98 0.55
C GLN A 151 -1.31 46.69 -0.77
N MET A 152 -2.54 46.49 -1.25
CA MET A 152 -3.11 47.36 -2.27
C MET A 152 -3.15 48.77 -1.69
N GLY A 153 -2.29 49.62 -2.26
CA GLY A 153 -2.19 51.02 -1.91
C GLY A 153 -3.54 51.73 -2.08
N SER A 154 -3.92 52.46 -1.03
CA SER A 154 -4.91 53.52 -1.09
C SER A 154 -4.35 54.64 -1.97
N GLY A 155 -4.86 54.76 -3.18
CA GLY A 155 -4.49 55.79 -4.15
C GLY A 155 -5.69 56.16 -5.00
N ILE A 156 -6.33 57.26 -4.60
CA ILE A 156 -7.48 57.98 -5.19
C ILE A 156 -8.84 57.55 -4.66
#